data_AF-A0A8B0SLP7-F1
#
_entry.id   AF-A0A8B0SLP7-F1
#
_cell.length_a   1.000
_cell.length_b   1.000
_cell.length_c   1.000
_cell.angle_alpha   90.00
_cell.angle_beta   90.00
_cell.angle_gamma   90.00
#
_symmetry.space_group_name_H-M   'P 1'
#
loop_
_entity.id
_entity.type
_entity.pdbx_description
1 polymer ?
#
loop_
_entity_poly.entity_id
_entity_poly.type
_entity_poly.pdbx_seq_one_letter_code
_entity_poly.pdbx_strand_id
1 'polypeptide(L)'
;MSKSVFTDVSHFKVKEVLKMTTISRVFSKEYIPPPDPAYELKSSGEMMNHLWVSHYQNDGIVVKANGCNVSNCTIIDNLDGWVNVGHRDGVQIIPSDPHIQNIQYAAAEISDIKITGNHIRSNGYLQGIFCSDGLICNIEISNNIIQTRSQHFISLTGLISGKIYGNVRENGQPCDIHLKPLRIGGNPGDGNLWILSFSDSTYRYLPVEYIVNKESLPFTIDNRQKIFSKLKGDEYLYNFDIKEFRIAARKLLIENKHKSTNDNAIALQNLAKKFGDKVRL
;
A
#
# COMPACT_ATOMS: atom_id res chain seq x y z
N MET A 1 -3.80 81.69 -55.96
CA MET A 1 -2.55 82.48 -56.04
C MET A 1 -1.88 82.45 -54.68
N SER A 2 -0.55 82.33 -54.70
CA SER A 2 0.40 82.06 -53.59
C SER A 2 0.37 80.65 -53.00
N LYS A 3 1.49 80.04 -52.59
CA LYS A 3 2.88 79.93 -53.10
C LYS A 3 3.52 78.90 -52.13
N SER A 4 4.26 77.93 -52.66
CA SER A 4 5.06 76.97 -51.90
C SER A 4 6.19 77.63 -51.12
N VAL A 5 6.64 77.02 -50.01
CA VAL A 5 8.07 76.92 -49.61
C VAL A 5 8.29 75.63 -48.78
N PHE A 6 9.29 74.86 -49.20
CA PHE A 6 9.96 73.75 -48.48
C PHE A 6 11.13 74.30 -47.65
N THR A 7 11.40 73.72 -46.48
CA THR A 7 12.73 73.47 -45.84
C THR A 7 12.46 72.64 -44.57
N ASP A 8 12.87 71.38 -44.39
CA ASP A 8 14.17 70.68 -44.35
C ASP A 8 14.86 70.65 -42.96
N VAL A 9 15.32 69.44 -42.60
CA VAL A 9 16.23 68.95 -41.53
C VAL A 9 16.01 69.39 -40.07
N SER A 10 16.07 68.57 -39.02
CA SER A 10 16.93 67.41 -38.75
C SER A 10 16.65 66.79 -37.37
N HIS A 11 16.91 65.48 -37.23
CA HIS A 11 17.42 64.77 -36.06
C HIS A 11 16.76 64.94 -34.68
N PHE A 12 16.02 63.91 -34.22
CA PHE A 12 16.33 63.24 -32.94
C PHE A 12 15.83 61.79 -32.95
N LYS A 13 16.76 60.84 -32.84
CA LYS A 13 16.52 59.42 -32.62
C LYS A 13 16.16 59.20 -31.16
N VAL A 14 15.04 58.54 -30.86
CA VAL A 14 14.96 57.60 -29.73
C VAL A 14 14.15 56.38 -30.17
N LYS A 15 14.85 55.26 -30.31
CA LYS A 15 14.26 53.93 -30.36
C LYS A 15 13.83 53.58 -28.93
N GLU A 16 12.53 53.38 -28.70
CA GLU A 16 12.10 52.46 -27.64
C GLU A 16 11.12 51.45 -28.24
N VAL A 17 11.68 50.27 -28.48
CA VAL A 17 10.94 49.04 -28.74
C VAL A 17 10.33 48.63 -27.39
N LEU A 18 9.02 48.74 -27.28
CA LEU A 18 8.24 48.09 -26.22
C LEU A 18 8.47 46.57 -26.29
N LYS A 19 9.42 46.08 -25.48
CA LYS A 19 9.54 44.66 -25.16
C LYS A 19 8.30 44.25 -24.37
N MET A 20 7.35 43.59 -25.04
CA MET A 20 6.39 42.72 -24.37
C MET A 20 7.18 41.65 -23.62
N THR A 21 7.36 41.89 -22.33
CA THR A 21 7.95 40.92 -21.43
C THR A 21 6.83 39.97 -21.03
N THR A 22 6.84 38.78 -21.61
CA THR A 22 6.05 37.65 -21.12
C THR A 22 6.44 37.43 -19.66
N ILE A 23 5.59 37.88 -18.73
CA ILE A 23 5.68 37.48 -17.33
C ILE A 23 5.29 36.01 -17.30
N SER A 24 6.30 35.16 -17.41
CA SER A 24 6.22 33.78 -16.98
C SER A 24 5.85 33.82 -15.49
N ARG A 25 4.61 33.46 -15.18
CA ARG A 25 4.22 33.13 -13.81
C ARG A 25 5.11 31.98 -13.37
N VAL A 26 6.17 32.31 -12.64
CA VAL A 26 6.81 31.37 -11.73
C VAL A 26 5.71 30.99 -10.76
N PHE A 27 5.20 29.76 -10.87
CA PHE A 27 4.36 29.17 -9.83
C PHE A 27 5.18 29.24 -8.54
N SER A 28 4.87 30.22 -7.70
CA SER A 28 5.24 30.19 -6.29
C SER A 28 4.84 28.82 -5.80
N LYS A 29 5.78 28.05 -5.22
CA LYS A 29 5.51 26.78 -4.55
C LYS A 29 4.21 26.96 -3.77
N GLU A 30 3.13 26.35 -4.25
CA GLU A 30 1.84 26.43 -3.58
C GLU A 30 2.11 25.99 -2.15
N TYR A 31 1.62 26.77 -1.21
CA TYR A 31 1.63 26.40 0.19
C TYR A 31 0.85 25.09 0.30
N ILE A 32 1.57 23.99 0.44
CA ILE A 32 0.99 22.69 0.75
C ILE A 32 0.81 22.69 2.27
N PRO A 33 -0.44 22.72 2.79
CA PRO A 33 -0.66 22.61 4.22
C PRO A 33 -0.01 21.33 4.76
N PRO A 34 0.41 21.31 6.03
CA PRO A 34 0.98 20.11 6.65
C PRO A 34 -0.03 18.95 6.52
N PRO A 35 0.45 17.73 6.26
CA PRO A 35 -0.41 16.60 5.92
C PRO A 35 -1.33 16.22 7.06
N ASP A 36 -2.60 15.94 6.73
CA ASP A 36 -3.46 15.21 7.65
C ASP A 36 -2.92 13.78 7.80
N PRO A 37 -2.75 13.29 9.05
CA PRO A 37 -2.38 11.91 9.28
C PRO A 37 -3.48 10.96 8.79
N ALA A 38 -3.11 9.73 8.47
CA ALA A 38 -4.08 8.69 8.14
C ALA A 38 -5.06 8.46 9.30
N TYR A 39 -6.28 8.05 8.99
CA TYR A 39 -7.24 7.62 9.99
C TYR A 39 -6.88 6.21 10.45
N GLU A 40 -6.62 6.01 11.75
CA GLU A 40 -6.11 4.72 12.25
C GLU A 40 -7.12 4.02 13.18
N LEU A 41 -7.37 2.73 12.95
CA LEU A 41 -8.07 1.84 13.89
C LEU A 41 -7.03 1.04 14.69
N LYS A 42 -6.84 1.38 15.96
CA LYS A 42 -5.77 0.87 16.84
C LYS A 42 -6.24 -0.05 17.96
N SER A 43 -7.53 -0.05 18.25
CA SER A 43 -8.10 -0.87 19.33
C SER A 43 -9.04 -1.91 18.76
N SER A 44 -9.12 -3.05 19.43
CA SER A 44 -9.94 -4.15 18.93
C SER A 44 -11.42 -3.77 18.88
N GLY A 45 -12.09 -4.13 17.79
CA GLY A 45 -13.52 -3.84 17.60
C GLY A 45 -13.83 -2.41 17.16
N GLU A 46 -12.82 -1.57 16.90
CA GLU A 46 -13.06 -0.22 16.39
C GLU A 46 -13.74 -0.25 15.01
N MET A 47 -14.52 0.78 14.75
CA MET A 47 -15.28 0.92 13.51
C MET A 47 -15.09 2.31 12.92
N MET A 48 -14.84 2.37 11.61
CA MET A 48 -15.00 3.56 10.80
C MET A 48 -16.16 3.34 9.84
N ASN A 49 -17.15 4.23 9.90
CA ASN A 49 -18.36 4.12 9.09
C ASN A 49 -18.77 5.49 8.53
N HIS A 50 -19.14 5.55 7.25
CA HIS A 50 -19.55 6.78 6.56
C HIS A 50 -18.53 7.93 6.59
N LEU A 51 -17.24 7.60 6.67
CA LEU A 51 -16.17 8.60 6.67
C LEU A 51 -15.88 9.08 5.25
N TRP A 52 -15.73 10.39 5.07
CA TRP A 52 -15.20 10.98 3.84
C TRP A 52 -13.75 11.38 4.05
N VAL A 53 -12.83 10.68 3.39
CA VAL A 53 -11.39 10.91 3.45
C VAL A 53 -10.93 11.55 2.14
N SER A 54 -10.39 12.76 2.24
CA SER A 54 -9.84 13.50 1.10
C SER A 54 -8.61 14.28 1.57
N HIS A 55 -7.69 14.62 0.65
CA HIS A 55 -6.52 15.46 0.93
C HIS A 55 -5.47 14.86 1.89
N TYR A 56 -5.35 13.53 1.93
CA TYR A 56 -4.29 12.83 2.68
C TYR A 56 -3.03 12.66 1.82
N GLN A 57 -1.84 12.70 2.44
CA GLN A 57 -0.56 12.55 1.73
C GLN A 57 0.07 11.15 1.84
N ASN A 58 -0.41 10.29 2.75
CA ASN A 58 0.05 8.91 2.91
C ASN A 58 -1.11 7.94 2.58
N ASP A 59 -1.54 7.15 3.55
CA ASP A 59 -2.67 6.23 3.43
C ASP A 59 -3.99 6.90 3.84
N GLY A 60 -5.11 6.41 3.31
CA GLY A 60 -6.44 6.91 3.67
C GLY A 60 -6.84 6.43 5.06
N ILE A 61 -6.98 5.11 5.22
CA ILE A 61 -7.33 4.44 6.48
C ILE A 61 -6.31 3.34 6.77
N VAL A 62 -5.85 3.24 8.02
CA VAL A 62 -4.93 2.19 8.46
C VAL A 62 -5.57 1.35 9.56
N VAL A 63 -5.66 0.04 9.34
CA VAL A 63 -6.19 -0.95 10.29
C VAL A 63 -5.03 -1.64 11.00
N LYS A 64 -4.96 -1.49 12.33
CA LYS A 64 -3.82 -1.94 13.16
C LYS A 64 -4.16 -2.96 14.24
N ALA A 65 -5.43 -3.27 14.44
CA ALA A 65 -5.92 -4.17 15.50
C ALA A 65 -7.03 -5.11 15.01
N ASN A 66 -7.26 -6.19 15.77
CA ASN A 66 -8.22 -7.25 15.43
C ASN A 66 -9.68 -6.79 15.55
N GLY A 67 -10.58 -7.40 14.80
CA GLY A 67 -12.02 -7.14 14.93
C GLY A 67 -12.46 -5.79 14.37
N CYS A 68 -11.57 -5.06 13.68
CA CYS A 68 -11.85 -3.73 13.16
C CYS A 68 -12.72 -3.78 11.90
N ASN A 69 -13.57 -2.76 11.74
CA ASN A 69 -14.47 -2.62 10.60
C ASN A 69 -14.31 -1.27 9.90
N VAL A 70 -14.14 -1.29 8.58
CA VAL A 70 -14.16 -0.11 7.70
C VAL A 70 -15.31 -0.28 6.73
N SER A 71 -16.39 0.47 6.94
CA SER A 71 -17.62 0.30 6.16
C SER A 71 -18.17 1.59 5.57
N ASN A 72 -18.68 1.55 4.35
CA ASN A 72 -19.38 2.68 3.71
C ASN A 72 -18.58 4.01 3.71
N CYS A 73 -17.24 3.93 3.73
CA CYS A 73 -16.38 5.10 3.67
C CYS A 73 -16.12 5.49 2.21
N THR A 74 -15.93 6.78 1.97
CA THR A 74 -15.49 7.33 0.68
C THR A 74 -14.08 7.86 0.83
N ILE A 75 -13.13 7.31 0.09
CA ILE A 75 -11.71 7.67 0.13
C ILE A 75 -11.32 8.21 -1.25
N ILE A 76 -10.98 9.49 -1.33
CA ILE A 76 -10.67 10.19 -2.59
C ILE A 76 -9.24 10.72 -2.56
N ASP A 77 -8.41 10.17 -3.45
CA ASP A 77 -7.08 10.68 -3.76
C ASP A 77 -7.10 11.54 -5.04
N ASN A 78 -6.94 12.85 -4.83
CA ASN A 78 -6.88 13.83 -5.91
C ASN A 78 -5.45 14.10 -6.41
N LEU A 79 -4.43 13.42 -5.86
CA LEU A 79 -3.04 13.61 -6.27
C LEU A 79 -2.79 12.94 -7.63
N ASP A 80 -2.98 13.69 -8.71
CA ASP A 80 -2.55 13.28 -10.06
C ASP A 80 -1.04 13.50 -10.21
N GLY A 81 -0.31 12.52 -10.75
CA GLY A 81 1.11 12.68 -11.10
C GLY A 81 2.16 12.59 -9.99
N TRP A 82 1.80 12.24 -8.75
CA TRP A 82 2.80 11.95 -7.70
C TRP A 82 3.39 10.55 -7.88
N VAL A 83 4.28 10.40 -8.86
CA VAL A 83 4.90 9.12 -9.25
C VAL A 83 6.06 8.70 -8.32
N ASN A 84 6.52 9.61 -7.44
CA ASN A 84 7.74 9.43 -6.62
C ASN A 84 7.49 9.43 -5.10
N VAL A 85 6.23 9.41 -4.64
CA VAL A 85 5.93 9.18 -3.22
C VAL A 85 5.89 7.68 -3.00
N GLY A 86 6.30 7.23 -1.81
CA GLY A 86 6.16 5.84 -1.39
C GLY A 86 4.73 5.31 -1.58
N HIS A 87 4.58 3.98 -1.54
CA HIS A 87 3.28 3.34 -1.73
C HIS A 87 2.24 3.94 -0.76
N ARG A 88 1.15 4.46 -1.32
CA ARG A 88 0.00 5.00 -0.60
C ARG A 88 -1.19 4.09 -0.83
N ASP A 89 -1.94 3.81 0.21
CA ASP A 89 -3.03 2.84 0.21
C ASP A 89 -4.35 3.51 0.60
N GLY A 90 -5.45 3.15 -0.06
CA GLY A 90 -6.78 3.60 0.35
C GLY A 90 -7.15 3.03 1.71
N VAL A 91 -7.00 1.71 1.86
CA VAL A 91 -7.04 1.02 3.15
C VAL A 91 -5.80 0.16 3.30
N GLN A 92 -4.98 0.47 4.29
CA GLN A 92 -3.80 -0.31 4.65
C GLN A 92 -4.09 -1.18 5.86
N ILE A 93 -3.66 -2.44 5.81
CA ILE A 93 -3.73 -3.36 6.95
C ILE A 93 -2.30 -3.61 7.41
N ILE A 94 -2.01 -3.29 8.68
CA ILE A 94 -0.70 -3.53 9.30
C ILE A 94 -0.90 -4.11 10.69
N PRO A 95 -0.66 -5.42 10.90
CA PRO A 95 -0.63 -5.99 12.24
C PRO A 95 0.36 -5.23 13.13
N SER A 96 -0.09 -4.76 14.29
CA SER A 96 0.73 -3.94 15.18
C SER A 96 0.73 -4.45 16.62
N ASP A 97 1.75 -4.07 17.36
CA ASP A 97 1.86 -4.29 18.81
C ASP A 97 2.40 -2.99 19.39
N PRO A 98 1.67 -2.32 20.30
CA PRO A 98 2.08 -1.03 20.86
C PRO A 98 3.40 -1.11 21.66
N HIS A 99 3.84 -2.31 22.04
CA HIS A 99 5.05 -2.53 22.81
C HIS A 99 6.23 -3.05 22.00
N ILE A 100 6.03 -3.45 20.73
CA ILE A 100 7.09 -4.03 19.90
C ILE A 100 7.09 -3.37 18.52
N GLN A 101 8.11 -2.54 18.28
CA GLN A 101 8.35 -1.94 16.96
C GLN A 101 8.67 -3.02 15.92
N ASN A 102 8.27 -2.80 14.66
CA ASN A 102 8.58 -3.66 13.52
C ASN A 102 7.94 -5.06 13.56
N ILE A 103 6.97 -5.30 14.45
CA ILE A 103 6.33 -6.60 14.63
C ILE A 103 5.61 -7.10 13.36
N GLN A 104 5.15 -6.19 12.48
CA GLN A 104 4.52 -6.53 11.20
C GLN A 104 5.44 -7.39 10.32
N TYR A 105 6.76 -7.20 10.42
CA TYR A 105 7.76 -7.97 9.67
C TYR A 105 8.08 -9.33 10.28
N ALA A 106 7.54 -9.62 11.47
CA ALA A 106 7.79 -10.83 12.26
C ALA A 106 6.57 -11.78 12.27
N ALA A 107 5.78 -11.75 11.18
CA ALA A 107 4.54 -12.52 11.07
C ALA A 107 3.56 -12.28 12.22
N ALA A 108 3.45 -11.01 12.66
CA ALA A 108 2.32 -10.59 13.47
C ALA A 108 1.01 -10.93 12.76
N GLU A 109 0.02 -11.31 13.55
CA GLU A 109 -1.29 -11.71 13.05
C GLU A 109 -2.30 -10.62 13.32
N ILE A 110 -3.14 -10.35 12.32
CA ILE A 110 -4.34 -9.56 12.46
C ILE A 110 -5.54 -10.39 12.01
N SER A 111 -6.64 -10.33 12.78
CA SER A 111 -7.81 -11.14 12.55
C SER A 111 -9.12 -10.36 12.56
N ASP A 112 -10.16 -10.98 12.00
CA ASP A 112 -11.56 -10.56 12.15
C ASP A 112 -11.83 -9.15 11.57
N ILE A 113 -11.13 -8.81 10.49
CA ILE A 113 -11.24 -7.51 9.83
C ILE A 113 -12.36 -7.51 8.80
N LYS A 114 -13.15 -6.45 8.77
CA LYS A 114 -14.18 -6.22 7.74
C LYS A 114 -13.91 -4.93 6.98
N ILE A 115 -13.86 -5.01 5.65
CA ILE A 115 -13.72 -3.86 4.76
C ILE A 115 -14.84 -3.96 3.72
N THR A 116 -15.95 -3.24 3.96
CA THR A 116 -17.19 -3.49 3.22
C THR A 116 -17.88 -2.24 2.70
N GLY A 117 -18.32 -2.24 1.45
CA GLY A 117 -19.17 -1.14 0.92
C GLY A 117 -18.45 0.19 0.75
N ASN A 118 -17.11 0.21 0.72
CA ASN A 118 -16.34 1.45 0.59
C ASN A 118 -16.20 1.87 -0.87
N HIS A 119 -16.05 3.17 -1.12
CA HIS A 119 -15.70 3.73 -2.42
C HIS A 119 -14.30 4.35 -2.34
N ILE A 120 -13.32 3.69 -2.97
CA ILE A 120 -11.93 4.13 -3.03
C ILE A 120 -11.65 4.63 -4.44
N ARG A 121 -11.37 5.92 -4.60
CA ARG A 121 -11.12 6.56 -5.89
C ARG A 121 -9.79 7.30 -5.88
N SER A 122 -9.00 7.10 -6.92
CA SER A 122 -7.72 7.77 -7.13
C SER A 122 -7.52 8.12 -8.60
N ASN A 123 -7.12 9.37 -8.86
CA ASN A 123 -6.61 9.75 -10.17
C ASN A 123 -5.14 9.31 -10.37
N GLY A 124 -4.41 9.04 -9.28
CA GLY A 124 -3.02 8.58 -9.26
C GLY A 124 -2.86 7.07 -9.01
N TYR A 125 -1.67 6.69 -8.51
CA TYR A 125 -1.26 5.31 -8.26
C TYR A 125 -1.52 4.82 -6.82
N LEU A 126 -2.53 5.39 -6.13
CA LEU A 126 -2.99 4.88 -4.84
C LEU A 126 -3.33 3.39 -4.95
N GLN A 127 -2.86 2.54 -4.06
CA GLN A 127 -3.29 1.15 -3.97
C GLN A 127 -4.68 1.11 -3.31
N GLY A 128 -5.53 0.15 -3.66
CA GLY A 128 -6.88 0.07 -3.09
C GLY A 128 -6.85 -0.40 -1.64
N ILE A 129 -6.93 -1.73 -1.46
CA ILE A 129 -6.81 -2.39 -0.17
C ILE A 129 -5.52 -3.19 -0.14
N PHE A 130 -4.63 -2.89 0.81
CA PHE A 130 -3.26 -3.37 0.77
C PHE A 130 -2.77 -3.93 2.12
N CYS A 131 -2.02 -5.04 2.04
CA CYS A 131 -1.26 -5.60 3.15
C CYS A 131 0.02 -6.23 2.63
N SER A 132 1.18 -5.68 3.01
CA SER A 132 2.48 -6.20 2.56
C SER A 132 3.16 -7.16 3.51
N ASP A 133 2.78 -7.17 4.78
CA ASP A 133 3.49 -7.89 5.84
C ASP A 133 2.53 -8.38 6.92
N GLY A 134 2.91 -9.49 7.56
CA GLY A 134 2.10 -10.14 8.59
C GLY A 134 1.13 -11.20 8.06
N LEU A 135 0.40 -11.80 8.98
CA LEU A 135 -0.60 -12.84 8.76
C LEU A 135 -2.00 -12.25 8.87
N ILE A 136 -2.88 -12.62 7.94
CA ILE A 136 -4.28 -12.20 7.96
C ILE A 136 -5.16 -13.44 8.11
N CYS A 137 -6.01 -13.43 9.13
CA CYS A 137 -6.97 -14.49 9.43
C CYS A 137 -8.39 -13.93 9.46
N ASN A 138 -9.36 -14.68 8.94
CA ASN A 138 -10.79 -14.35 8.99
C ASN A 138 -11.12 -12.92 8.53
N ILE A 139 -10.57 -12.48 7.39
CA ILE A 139 -10.89 -11.17 6.81
C ILE A 139 -12.14 -11.26 5.90
N GLU A 140 -12.94 -10.20 5.86
CA GLU A 140 -14.00 -10.02 4.89
C GLU A 140 -13.75 -8.73 4.09
N ILE A 141 -13.56 -8.86 2.77
CA ILE A 141 -13.46 -7.72 1.85
C ILE A 141 -14.59 -7.84 0.85
N SER A 142 -15.62 -7.01 0.97
CA SER A 142 -16.81 -7.18 0.15
C SER A 142 -17.48 -5.92 -0.35
N ASN A 143 -18.03 -5.97 -1.55
CA ASN A 143 -18.88 -4.92 -2.10
C ASN A 143 -18.22 -3.53 -2.14
N ASN A 144 -16.90 -3.46 -2.28
CA ASN A 144 -16.18 -2.19 -2.42
C ASN A 144 -16.13 -1.79 -3.90
N ILE A 145 -16.17 -0.47 -4.16
CA ILE A 145 -15.90 0.12 -5.47
C ILE A 145 -14.50 0.72 -5.43
N ILE A 146 -13.58 0.19 -6.24
CA ILE A 146 -12.17 0.62 -6.24
C ILE A 146 -11.77 1.07 -7.64
N GLN A 147 -11.40 2.34 -7.78
CA GLN A 147 -10.91 2.92 -9.02
C GLN A 147 -9.56 3.61 -8.80
N THR A 148 -8.51 3.07 -9.41
CA THR A 148 -7.15 3.60 -9.32
C THR A 148 -6.35 3.28 -10.59
N ARG A 149 -5.23 3.99 -10.83
CA ARG A 149 -4.23 3.63 -11.84
C ARG A 149 -3.19 2.61 -11.34
N SER A 150 -3.20 2.29 -10.05
CA SER A 150 -2.35 1.24 -9.49
C SER A 150 -2.77 -0.15 -9.97
N GLN A 151 -1.80 -1.06 -10.11
CA GLN A 151 -2.06 -2.49 -10.32
C GLN A 151 -2.56 -3.21 -9.05
N HIS A 152 -2.50 -2.54 -7.90
CA HIS A 152 -2.84 -3.12 -6.59
C HIS A 152 -4.24 -2.68 -6.15
N PHE A 153 -5.29 -3.23 -6.77
CA PHE A 153 -6.68 -2.99 -6.35
C PHE A 153 -6.93 -3.64 -4.98
N ILE A 154 -6.75 -4.96 -4.92
CA ILE A 154 -6.69 -5.71 -3.66
C ILE A 154 -5.39 -6.51 -3.69
N SER A 155 -4.50 -6.29 -2.74
CA SER A 155 -3.22 -7.01 -2.67
C SER A 155 -2.89 -7.37 -1.24
N LEU A 156 -2.89 -8.67 -0.95
CA LEU A 156 -2.75 -9.20 0.40
C LEU A 156 -1.59 -10.19 0.47
N THR A 157 -0.71 -9.98 1.44
CA THR A 157 0.40 -10.85 1.78
C THR A 157 0.05 -11.62 3.05
N GLY A 158 0.29 -12.94 3.08
CA GLY A 158 0.06 -13.75 4.27
C GLY A 158 -1.41 -14.03 4.61
N LEU A 159 -2.30 -13.99 3.61
CA LEU A 159 -3.73 -14.31 3.80
C LEU A 159 -3.96 -15.82 4.01
N ILE A 160 -4.32 -16.20 5.25
CA ILE A 160 -4.63 -17.57 5.63
C ILE A 160 -6.08 -17.92 5.31
N SER A 161 -7.03 -17.09 5.75
CA SER A 161 -8.47 -17.33 5.63
C SER A 161 -9.27 -16.03 5.53
N GLY A 162 -10.46 -16.11 4.93
CA GLY A 162 -11.35 -14.98 4.76
C GLY A 162 -12.35 -15.16 3.63
N LYS A 163 -13.03 -14.07 3.26
CA LYS A 163 -13.96 -13.98 2.14
C LYS A 163 -13.72 -12.69 1.36
N ILE A 164 -13.57 -12.79 0.05
CA ILE A 164 -13.39 -11.66 -0.88
C ILE A 164 -14.42 -11.80 -1.99
N TYR A 165 -15.39 -10.89 -2.06
CA TYR A 165 -16.50 -11.00 -3.02
C TYR A 165 -17.15 -9.66 -3.36
N GLY A 166 -17.71 -9.53 -4.56
CA GLY A 166 -18.50 -8.35 -4.97
C GLY A 166 -17.70 -7.05 -5.09
N ASN A 167 -16.37 -7.10 -5.06
CA ASN A 167 -15.53 -5.91 -5.24
C ASN A 167 -15.39 -5.60 -6.73
N VAL A 168 -15.74 -4.38 -7.12
CA VAL A 168 -15.80 -3.95 -8.52
C VAL A 168 -15.07 -2.63 -8.73
N ARG A 169 -14.71 -2.37 -9.97
CA ARG A 169 -14.27 -1.06 -10.45
C ARG A 169 -15.49 -0.20 -10.77
N GLU A 170 -15.30 1.08 -11.03
CA GLU A 170 -16.41 1.99 -11.37
C GLU A 170 -17.16 1.61 -12.65
N ASN A 171 -16.52 0.87 -13.55
CA ASN A 171 -17.16 0.32 -14.76
C ASN A 171 -17.90 -1.00 -14.52
N GLY A 172 -18.02 -1.46 -13.28
CA GLY A 172 -18.69 -2.71 -12.89
C GLY A 172 -17.87 -3.98 -13.10
N GLN A 173 -16.65 -3.92 -13.65
CA GLN A 173 -15.78 -5.09 -13.76
C GLN A 173 -15.22 -5.48 -12.39
N PRO A 174 -14.96 -6.78 -12.12
CA PRO A 174 -14.30 -7.19 -10.88
C PRO A 174 -12.93 -6.50 -10.68
N CYS A 175 -12.59 -6.25 -9.41
CA CYS A 175 -11.24 -5.82 -9.05
C CYS A 175 -10.21 -6.94 -9.24
N ASP A 176 -8.98 -6.57 -9.61
CA ASP A 176 -7.86 -7.52 -9.60
C ASP A 176 -7.47 -7.84 -8.14
N ILE A 177 -7.25 -9.13 -7.85
CA ILE A 177 -6.90 -9.61 -6.52
C ILE A 177 -5.55 -10.32 -6.58
N HIS A 178 -4.54 -9.79 -5.88
CA HIS A 178 -3.22 -10.40 -5.82
C HIS A 178 -2.96 -10.97 -4.43
N LEU A 179 -2.80 -12.29 -4.34
CA LEU A 179 -2.50 -12.98 -3.09
C LEU A 179 -1.05 -13.45 -3.12
N LYS A 180 -0.27 -13.02 -2.11
CA LYS A 180 1.16 -13.33 -1.96
C LYS A 180 1.40 -14.13 -0.68
N PRO A 181 2.43 -14.99 -0.65
CA PRO A 181 2.81 -15.70 0.56
C PRO A 181 3.21 -14.72 1.65
N LEU A 182 3.11 -15.12 2.91
CA LEU A 182 3.66 -14.40 4.05
C LEU A 182 5.11 -13.99 3.76
N ARG A 183 5.40 -12.71 4.00
CA ARG A 183 6.73 -12.14 3.91
C ARG A 183 7.31 -11.91 5.30
N ILE A 184 8.59 -12.24 5.48
CA ILE A 184 9.35 -11.95 6.69
C ILE A 184 10.40 -10.88 6.41
N GLY A 185 10.53 -9.94 7.35
CA GLY A 185 11.55 -8.89 7.32
C GLY A 185 11.27 -7.74 6.36
N GLY A 186 10.14 -7.69 5.65
CA GLY A 186 9.92 -6.64 4.66
C GLY A 186 10.90 -6.73 3.48
N ASN A 187 11.34 -5.56 2.97
CA ASN A 187 12.28 -5.46 1.84
C ASN A 187 13.59 -4.76 2.26
N PRO A 188 14.57 -5.47 2.84
CA PRO A 188 15.85 -4.90 3.28
C PRO A 188 16.84 -4.58 2.15
N GLY A 189 16.41 -4.58 0.88
CA GLY A 189 17.25 -4.26 -0.28
C GLY A 189 17.95 -5.47 -0.92
N ASP A 190 18.22 -6.53 -0.15
CA ASP A 190 18.87 -7.77 -0.62
C ASP A 190 17.87 -8.85 -1.08
N GLY A 191 16.57 -8.58 -1.04
CA GLY A 191 15.50 -9.54 -1.39
C GLY A 191 14.54 -9.82 -0.24
N ASN A 192 13.43 -10.46 -0.56
CA ASN A 192 12.38 -10.83 0.39
C ASN A 192 12.49 -12.31 0.78
N LEU A 193 12.13 -12.62 2.03
CA LEU A 193 11.95 -14.01 2.48
C LEU A 193 10.46 -14.36 2.50
N TRP A 194 10.06 -15.31 1.67
CA TRP A 194 8.67 -15.74 1.47
C TRP A 194 8.39 -17.11 2.10
N ILE A 195 7.25 -17.25 2.77
CA ILE A 195 6.82 -18.49 3.41
C ILE A 195 5.70 -19.15 2.60
N LEU A 196 6.02 -20.26 1.93
CA LEU A 196 5.12 -20.94 1.00
C LEU A 196 4.23 -22.01 1.67
N SER A 197 4.62 -22.50 2.84
CA SER A 197 3.79 -23.40 3.65
C SER A 197 4.22 -23.39 5.12
N PHE A 198 3.34 -23.91 5.97
CA PHE A 198 3.52 -23.97 7.41
C PHE A 198 3.51 -25.43 7.88
N SER A 199 4.29 -25.74 8.91
CA SER A 199 4.26 -27.06 9.56
C SER A 199 2.97 -27.29 10.34
N ASP A 200 2.41 -26.21 10.90
CA ASP A 200 1.10 -26.22 11.56
C ASP A 200 -0.04 -26.04 10.56
N SER A 201 -0.91 -27.04 10.48
CA SER A 201 -2.09 -27.06 9.62
C SER A 201 -3.09 -25.92 9.88
N THR A 202 -3.11 -25.31 11.07
CA THR A 202 -4.01 -24.17 11.36
C THR A 202 -3.66 -22.93 10.57
N TYR A 203 -2.40 -22.80 10.13
CA TYR A 203 -1.92 -21.68 9.32
C TYR A 203 -1.83 -22.02 7.83
N ARG A 204 -2.30 -23.19 7.40
CA ARG A 204 -2.31 -23.56 5.99
C ARG A 204 -3.12 -22.54 5.18
N TYR A 205 -2.54 -22.00 4.11
CA TYR A 205 -3.28 -21.21 3.14
C TYR A 205 -4.47 -22.00 2.62
N LEU A 206 -5.69 -21.50 2.86
CA LEU A 206 -6.88 -22.14 2.32
C LEU A 206 -6.88 -22.04 0.78
N PRO A 207 -7.39 -23.07 0.08
CA PRO A 207 -7.62 -22.99 -1.37
C PRO A 207 -8.38 -21.73 -1.75
N VAL A 208 -7.97 -21.09 -2.85
CA VAL A 208 -8.45 -19.76 -3.24
C VAL A 208 -9.95 -19.73 -3.48
N GLU A 209 -10.54 -20.82 -3.95
CA GLU A 209 -11.97 -21.00 -4.18
C GLU A 209 -12.83 -20.97 -2.90
N TYR A 210 -12.21 -21.16 -1.73
CA TYR A 210 -12.89 -20.97 -0.44
C TYR A 210 -12.80 -19.53 0.09
N ILE A 211 -11.93 -18.71 -0.49
CA ILE A 211 -11.69 -17.33 -0.09
C ILE A 211 -12.33 -16.35 -1.06
N VAL A 212 -12.21 -16.60 -2.36
CA VAL A 212 -12.65 -15.71 -3.43
C VAL A 212 -13.86 -16.32 -4.13
N ASN A 213 -14.93 -15.54 -4.31
CA ASN A 213 -16.11 -16.00 -5.02
C ASN A 213 -15.84 -16.28 -6.50
N LYS A 214 -16.70 -17.11 -7.11
CA LYS A 214 -16.55 -17.60 -8.48
C LYS A 214 -16.38 -16.48 -9.51
N GLU A 215 -17.07 -15.36 -9.32
CA GLU A 215 -17.07 -14.22 -10.22
C GLU A 215 -15.72 -13.47 -10.23
N SER A 216 -14.99 -13.45 -9.11
CA SER A 216 -13.70 -12.77 -8.98
C SER A 216 -12.49 -13.70 -9.19
N LEU A 217 -12.68 -15.03 -9.18
CA LEU A 217 -11.61 -16.00 -9.40
C LEU A 217 -10.80 -15.77 -10.70
N PRO A 218 -11.41 -15.47 -11.87
CA PRO A 218 -10.66 -15.20 -13.10
C PRO A 218 -9.74 -13.97 -13.03
N PHE A 219 -9.99 -13.06 -12.09
CA PHE A 219 -9.23 -11.84 -11.85
C PHE A 219 -8.29 -11.98 -10.64
N THR A 220 -8.08 -13.20 -10.16
CA THR A 220 -7.26 -13.49 -8.98
C THR A 220 -5.95 -14.15 -9.36
N ILE A 221 -4.84 -13.54 -8.93
CA ILE A 221 -3.49 -14.12 -9.01
C ILE A 221 -3.12 -14.67 -7.64
N ASP A 222 -3.16 -15.99 -7.48
CA ASP A 222 -2.73 -16.66 -6.24
C ASP A 222 -1.32 -17.24 -6.35
N ASN A 223 -0.39 -16.58 -5.65
CA ASN A 223 1.01 -16.95 -5.53
C ASN A 223 1.38 -17.47 -4.13
N ARG A 224 0.42 -17.63 -3.21
CA ARG A 224 0.70 -17.95 -1.80
C ARG A 224 1.50 -19.24 -1.58
N GLN A 225 1.47 -20.16 -2.54
CA GLN A 225 2.19 -21.44 -2.48
C GLN A 225 3.16 -21.63 -3.65
N LYS A 226 3.51 -20.57 -4.38
CA LYS A 226 4.32 -20.66 -5.60
C LYS A 226 5.56 -19.79 -5.50
N ILE A 227 6.62 -20.20 -6.18
CA ILE A 227 7.74 -19.31 -6.49
C ILE A 227 7.27 -18.39 -7.63
N PHE A 228 7.24 -17.09 -7.39
CA PHE A 228 6.64 -16.12 -8.33
C PHE A 228 7.58 -14.96 -8.67
N SER A 229 8.57 -14.68 -7.82
CA SER A 229 9.61 -13.68 -8.05
C SER A 229 10.96 -14.36 -8.24
N LYS A 230 11.67 -13.95 -9.28
CA LYS A 230 13.06 -14.36 -9.56
C LYS A 230 14.05 -13.22 -9.31
N LEU A 231 13.65 -12.23 -8.52
CA LEU A 231 14.56 -11.16 -8.12
C LEU A 231 15.75 -11.77 -7.37
N LYS A 232 16.94 -11.27 -7.69
CA LYS A 232 18.17 -11.73 -7.05
C LYS A 232 18.04 -11.51 -5.54
N GLY A 233 18.16 -12.59 -4.78
CA GLY A 233 18.15 -12.58 -3.31
C GLY A 233 16.79 -12.88 -2.67
N ASP A 234 15.71 -13.02 -3.44
CA ASP A 234 14.47 -13.59 -2.90
C ASP A 234 14.70 -15.05 -2.49
N GLU A 235 14.26 -15.40 -1.29
CA GLU A 235 14.35 -16.75 -0.73
C GLU A 235 12.96 -17.26 -0.33
N TYR A 236 12.78 -18.58 -0.40
CA TYR A 236 11.50 -19.24 -0.14
C TYR A 236 11.68 -20.36 0.86
N LEU A 237 10.79 -20.43 1.85
CA LEU A 237 10.74 -21.49 2.86
C LEU A 237 9.43 -22.30 2.76
N TYR A 238 9.52 -23.61 3.01
CA TYR A 238 8.38 -24.51 3.22
C TYR A 238 8.40 -25.06 4.66
N ASN A 239 7.29 -25.69 5.06
CA ASN A 239 7.16 -26.40 6.33
C ASN A 239 7.55 -25.51 7.53
N PHE A 240 7.15 -24.23 7.46
CA PHE A 240 7.61 -23.21 8.40
C PHE A 240 6.92 -23.33 9.77
N ASP A 241 7.70 -23.44 10.83
CA ASP A 241 7.24 -23.40 12.21
C ASP A 241 6.99 -21.96 12.68
N ILE A 242 5.79 -21.49 12.36
CA ILE A 242 5.35 -20.14 12.66
C ILE A 242 5.21 -19.86 14.16
N LYS A 243 4.89 -20.88 14.97
CA LYS A 243 4.66 -20.73 16.40
C LYS A 243 5.98 -20.44 17.11
N GLU A 244 6.97 -21.29 16.91
CA GLU A 244 8.29 -21.11 17.50
C GLU A 244 9.00 -19.88 16.93
N PHE A 245 8.85 -19.61 15.62
CA PHE A 245 9.38 -18.39 15.02
C PHE A 245 8.82 -17.12 15.67
N ARG A 246 7.50 -17.00 15.87
CA ARG A 246 6.89 -15.79 16.46
C ARG A 246 7.40 -15.55 17.88
N ILE A 247 7.60 -16.60 18.68
CA ILE A 247 8.19 -16.49 20.03
C ILE A 247 9.62 -15.92 19.93
N ALA A 248 10.46 -16.52 19.09
CA ALA A 248 11.84 -16.09 18.92
C ALA A 248 11.95 -14.67 18.34
N ALA A 249 11.08 -14.32 17.39
CA ALA A 249 11.07 -13.03 16.73
C ALA A 249 10.64 -11.90 17.66
N ARG A 250 9.64 -12.13 18.53
CA ARG A 250 9.25 -11.15 19.57
C ARG A 250 10.41 -10.86 20.51
N LYS A 251 11.12 -11.90 20.97
CA LYS A 251 12.31 -11.74 21.81
C LYS A 251 13.38 -10.90 21.10
N LEU A 252 13.70 -11.25 19.85
CA LEU A 252 14.67 -10.53 19.03
C LEU A 252 14.33 -9.04 18.89
N LEU A 253 13.06 -8.71 18.60
CA LEU A 253 12.65 -7.31 18.40
C LEU A 253 12.65 -6.50 19.69
N ILE A 254 12.34 -7.10 20.84
CA ILE A 254 12.46 -6.45 22.15
C ILE A 254 13.92 -6.14 22.45
N GLU A 255 14.83 -7.09 22.21
CA GLU A 255 16.27 -6.93 22.39
C GLU A 255 16.84 -5.88 21.42
N ASN A 256 16.30 -5.81 20.20
CA ASN A 256 16.73 -4.90 19.14
C ASN A 256 15.88 -3.61 19.04
N LYS A 257 15.17 -3.19 20.08
CA LYS A 257 14.30 -2.00 20.06
C LYS A 257 14.99 -0.69 19.66
N HIS A 258 16.32 -0.64 19.72
CA HIS A 258 17.13 0.52 19.35
C HIS A 258 17.75 0.42 17.94
N LYS A 259 17.55 -0.70 17.25
CA LYS A 259 18.10 -0.93 15.91
C LYS A 259 17.20 -0.31 14.85
N SER A 260 17.78 -0.02 13.69
CA SER A 260 17.01 0.49 12.55
C SER A 260 16.00 -0.56 12.06
N THR A 261 14.97 -0.12 11.32
CA THR A 261 14.03 -1.05 10.67
C THR A 261 14.75 -2.02 9.73
N ASN A 262 15.79 -1.56 9.01
CA ASN A 262 16.55 -2.40 8.10
C ASN A 262 17.37 -3.48 8.84
N ASP A 263 18.01 -3.12 9.96
CA ASP A 263 18.74 -4.09 10.77
C ASP A 263 17.81 -5.16 11.35
N ASN A 264 16.64 -4.74 11.84
CA ASN A 264 15.62 -5.66 12.34
C ASN A 264 15.09 -6.58 11.25
N ALA A 265 14.84 -6.04 10.05
CA ALA A 265 14.43 -6.80 8.87
C ALA A 265 15.42 -7.93 8.54
N ILE A 266 16.71 -7.60 8.43
CA ILE A 266 17.77 -8.58 8.14
C ILE A 266 17.86 -9.63 9.25
N ALA A 267 17.82 -9.20 10.52
CA ALA A 267 17.88 -10.11 11.65
C ALA A 267 16.69 -11.09 11.69
N LEU A 268 15.48 -10.62 11.36
CA LEU A 268 14.28 -11.45 11.27
C LEU A 268 14.37 -12.48 10.14
N GLN A 269 14.86 -12.10 8.96
CA GLN A 269 15.04 -13.05 7.86
C GLN A 269 16.05 -14.14 8.22
N ASN A 270 17.18 -13.78 8.83
CA ASN A 270 18.19 -14.73 9.28
C ASN A 270 17.66 -15.66 10.38
N LEU A 271 16.81 -15.14 11.27
CA LEU A 271 16.14 -15.95 12.28
C LEU A 271 15.16 -16.94 11.63
N ALA A 272 14.30 -16.47 10.72
CA ALA A 272 13.28 -17.29 10.06
C ALA A 272 13.85 -18.49 9.30
N LYS A 273 15.04 -18.36 8.70
CA LYS A 273 15.72 -19.47 8.00
C LYS A 273 15.99 -20.70 8.88
N LYS A 274 15.91 -20.58 10.21
CA LYS A 274 16.05 -21.69 11.17
C LYS A 274 14.74 -22.47 11.39
N PHE A 275 13.61 -21.95 10.95
CA PHE A 275 12.27 -22.47 11.24
C PHE A 275 11.56 -23.04 10.01
N GLY A 276 12.21 -23.11 8.85
CA GLY A 276 11.62 -23.69 7.66
C GLY A 276 12.66 -24.23 6.70
N ASP A 277 12.20 -25.10 5.80
CA ASP A 277 13.03 -25.77 4.82
C ASP A 277 13.21 -24.87 3.59
N LYS A 278 14.47 -24.59 3.23
CA LYS A 278 14.76 -23.78 2.04
C LYS A 278 14.37 -24.50 0.76
N VAL A 279 13.61 -23.82 -0.09
CA VAL A 279 13.32 -24.31 -1.44
C VAL A 279 14.56 -24.17 -2.31
N ARG A 280 14.95 -25.26 -2.97
CA ARG A 280 15.97 -25.22 -4.01
C ARG A 280 15.29 -24.81 -5.32
N LEU A 281 15.71 -23.66 -5.86
CA LEU A 281 15.30 -23.16 -7.17
C LEU A 281 16.00 -23.92 -8.31
#